data_AF-A0A3M1KXN9-F1
#
_entry.id   AF-A0A3M1KXN9-F1
#
_cell.length_a   1.000
_cell.length_b   1.000
_cell.length_c   1.000
_cell.angle_alpha   90.00
_cell.angle_beta   90.00
_cell.angle_gamma   90.00
#
_symmetry.space_group_name_H-M   'P 1'
#
loop_
_entity.id
_entity.type
_entity.pdbx_description
1 polymer ?
#
loop_
_entity_poly.entity_id
_entity_poly.type
_entity_poly.pdbx_seq_one_letter_code
_entity_poly.pdbx_strand_id
1 'polypeptide(L)'
;MGLVSFGGLWFAMELLQGRPQTVVDFLRYHLRLLTTPDAGHGGPFFYHVVVLLVGVFPASVFALAGLRRGEPEGALAVFRRWMLLLLGVVVAVFSIVETKILHYSSLAYFPISFLAARYLHQTLDGHTALPGGLRALGWGIGGLIGLALAAMPLFSHFKEDILAAGWIRDPFAAANLQAEVHWQGWEFLIGLVFLGAVSWFFAFPRPTLRQVRGLFVLSALTVFAALSVLAPRVEAVTQRAAIEFYESLQGADAYVYPLGFKSYAHLFYTRKGPETALKGRPKEWLLSGALDKPAFFVCKVHRLEKYLEAYPDLEVLGSRNGFVFLRRQPREAGSGQGEGR
;
A
#
# COMPACT_ATOMS: atom_id res chain seq x y z
N MET A 1 -1.68 -0.29 -34.55
CA MET A 1 -0.41 0.43 -34.81
C MET A 1 0.27 0.99 -33.56
N GLY A 2 -0.44 1.57 -32.57
CA GLY A 2 0.18 2.17 -31.37
C GLY A 2 1.02 1.23 -30.47
N LEU A 3 0.55 0.00 -30.26
CA LEU A 3 1.22 -1.00 -29.40
C LEU A 3 2.59 -1.44 -29.96
N VAL A 4 2.69 -1.58 -31.29
CA VAL A 4 3.93 -1.93 -31.98
C VAL A 4 4.89 -0.73 -32.10
N SER A 5 4.35 0.49 -32.22
CA SER A 5 5.17 1.70 -32.43
C SER A 5 5.72 2.31 -31.14
N PHE A 6 4.97 2.32 -30.04
CA PHE A 6 5.45 2.90 -28.77
C PHE A 6 5.86 1.85 -27.73
N GLY A 7 5.08 0.78 -27.55
CA GLY A 7 5.41 -0.28 -26.58
C GLY A 7 6.60 -1.13 -27.03
N GLY A 8 6.64 -1.48 -28.32
CA GLY A 8 7.74 -2.22 -28.93
C GLY A 8 9.08 -1.46 -28.96
N LEU A 9 9.04 -0.12 -28.91
CA LEU A 9 10.23 0.72 -29.03
C LEU A 9 11.20 0.51 -27.87
N TRP A 10 10.70 0.37 -26.64
CA TRP A 10 11.55 0.11 -25.48
C TRP A 10 12.26 -1.24 -25.60
N PHE A 11 11.56 -2.29 -26.03
CA PHE A 11 12.17 -3.61 -26.29
C PHE A 11 13.23 -3.53 -27.38
N ALA A 12 12.96 -2.82 -28.48
CA ALA A 12 13.93 -2.61 -29.54
C ALA A 12 15.17 -1.83 -29.04
N MET A 13 14.98 -0.80 -28.22
CA MET A 13 16.08 -0.03 -27.63
C MET A 13 16.97 -0.88 -26.71
N GLU A 14 16.39 -1.70 -25.83
CA GLU A 14 17.17 -2.59 -24.96
C GLU A 14 17.98 -3.61 -25.79
N LEU A 15 17.40 -4.16 -26.84
CA LEU A 15 18.10 -5.09 -27.75
C LEU A 15 19.25 -4.39 -28.51
N LEU A 16 19.01 -3.21 -29.06
CA LEU A 16 20.03 -2.43 -29.79
C LEU A 16 21.17 -1.95 -28.88
N GLN A 17 20.90 -1.73 -27.60
CA GLN A 17 21.91 -1.38 -26.59
C GLN A 17 22.67 -2.60 -26.03
N GLY A 18 22.45 -3.80 -26.59
CA GLY A 18 23.11 -5.02 -26.14
C GLY A 18 22.64 -5.51 -24.77
N ARG A 19 21.41 -5.19 -24.36
CA ARG A 19 20.79 -5.58 -23.08
C ARG A 19 19.64 -6.61 -23.24
N PRO A 20 19.81 -7.71 -24.01
CA PRO A 20 18.73 -8.68 -24.21
C PRO A 20 18.31 -9.37 -22.89
N GLN A 21 19.23 -9.47 -21.93
CA GLN A 21 18.93 -10.05 -20.62
C GLN A 21 17.86 -9.26 -19.86
N THR A 22 17.85 -7.92 -19.96
CA THR A 22 16.83 -7.06 -19.34
C THR A 22 15.43 -7.43 -19.84
N VAL A 23 15.29 -7.70 -21.15
CA VAL A 23 14.01 -8.10 -21.75
C VAL A 23 13.57 -9.48 -21.24
N VAL A 24 14.49 -10.44 -21.15
CA VAL A 24 14.21 -11.77 -20.60
C VAL A 24 13.79 -11.67 -19.14
N ASP A 25 14.48 -10.86 -18.34
CA ASP A 25 14.18 -10.66 -16.93
C ASP A 25 12.82 -9.97 -16.74
N PHE A 26 12.49 -9.00 -17.59
CA PHE A 26 11.17 -8.37 -17.63
C PHE A 26 10.06 -9.41 -17.90
N LEU A 27 10.22 -10.26 -18.90
CA LEU A 27 9.23 -11.31 -19.22
C LEU A 27 9.10 -12.34 -18.10
N ARG A 28 10.24 -12.79 -17.55
CA ARG A 28 10.27 -13.73 -16.42
C ARG A 28 9.57 -13.14 -15.19
N TYR A 29 9.75 -11.85 -14.93
CA TYR A 29 9.07 -11.15 -13.85
C TYR A 29 7.55 -11.13 -14.04
N HIS A 30 7.07 -10.81 -15.25
CA HIS A 30 5.63 -10.83 -15.55
C HIS A 30 5.02 -12.22 -15.43
N LEU A 31 5.73 -13.25 -15.92
CA LEU A 31 5.29 -14.63 -15.76
C LEU A 31 5.21 -15.00 -14.26
N ARG A 32 6.19 -14.60 -13.46
CA ARG A 32 6.19 -14.84 -12.02
C ARG A 32 5.02 -14.15 -11.31
N LEU A 33 4.71 -12.89 -11.66
CA LEU A 33 3.55 -12.18 -11.11
C LEU A 33 2.23 -12.91 -11.44
N LEU A 34 2.15 -13.47 -12.65
CA LEU A 34 0.98 -14.22 -13.11
C LEU A 34 0.81 -15.55 -12.35
N THR A 35 1.90 -16.30 -12.12
CA THR A 35 1.84 -17.71 -11.66
C THR A 35 2.17 -17.93 -10.20
N THR A 36 2.72 -16.93 -9.51
CA THR A 36 3.10 -17.05 -8.10
C THR A 36 2.67 -15.83 -7.29
N PRO A 37 2.23 -16.02 -6.04
CA PRO A 37 2.00 -14.92 -5.12
C PRO A 37 3.33 -14.25 -4.74
N ASP A 38 3.65 -13.10 -5.32
CA ASP A 38 4.87 -12.37 -4.95
C ASP A 38 4.69 -11.66 -3.60
N ALA A 39 5.75 -11.63 -2.80
CA ALA A 39 5.83 -10.95 -1.50
C ALA A 39 4.67 -11.21 -0.51
N GLY A 40 4.00 -12.37 -0.61
CA GLY A 40 2.86 -12.71 0.25
C GLY A 40 1.54 -12.04 -0.15
N HIS A 41 1.47 -11.43 -1.33
CA HIS A 41 0.26 -10.82 -1.89
C HIS A 41 -0.63 -11.83 -2.61
N GLY A 42 -0.82 -13.02 -2.04
CA GLY A 42 -1.86 -13.93 -2.52
C GLY A 42 -3.25 -13.41 -2.13
N GLY A 43 -4.29 -13.86 -2.83
CA GLY A 43 -5.66 -13.51 -2.46
C GLY A 43 -6.70 -14.28 -3.26
N PRO A 44 -7.97 -14.26 -2.82
CA PRO A 44 -9.03 -15.01 -3.47
C PRO A 44 -9.34 -14.46 -4.88
N PHE A 45 -9.99 -15.29 -5.71
CA PHE A 45 -10.38 -14.92 -7.08
C PHE A 45 -11.20 -13.62 -7.14
N PHE A 46 -12.06 -13.36 -6.15
CA PHE A 46 -12.92 -12.17 -6.09
C PHE A 46 -12.25 -10.94 -5.44
N TYR A 47 -10.95 -11.01 -5.12
CA TYR A 47 -10.23 -9.93 -4.41
C TYR A 47 -10.46 -8.56 -5.05
N HIS A 48 -10.25 -8.43 -6.36
CA HIS A 48 -10.38 -7.14 -7.04
C HIS A 48 -11.83 -6.65 -7.16
N VAL A 49 -12.82 -7.54 -7.11
CA VAL A 49 -14.23 -7.14 -7.05
C VAL A 49 -14.52 -6.41 -5.75
N VAL A 50 -14.03 -6.93 -4.62
CA VAL A 50 -14.19 -6.30 -3.29
C VAL A 50 -13.40 -5.00 -3.22
N VAL A 51 -12.16 -5.00 -3.70
CA VAL A 51 -11.31 -3.80 -3.74
C VAL A 51 -11.96 -2.69 -4.56
N LEU A 52 -12.52 -3.00 -5.72
CA LEU A 52 -13.20 -2.00 -6.55
C LEU A 52 -14.51 -1.54 -5.92
N LEU A 53 -15.25 -2.44 -5.28
CA LEU A 53 -16.51 -2.11 -4.61
C LEU A 53 -16.30 -1.16 -3.43
N VAL A 54 -15.32 -1.43 -2.57
CA VAL A 54 -15.04 -0.62 -1.38
C VAL A 54 -14.14 0.58 -1.72
N GLY A 55 -13.05 0.35 -2.46
CA GLY A 55 -12.03 1.36 -2.74
C GLY A 55 -12.44 2.43 -3.75
N VAL A 56 -13.47 2.19 -4.57
CA VAL A 56 -14.02 3.19 -5.52
C VAL A 56 -15.39 3.69 -5.04
N PHE A 57 -15.76 3.43 -3.78
CA PHE A 57 -16.90 4.07 -3.17
C PHE A 57 -16.69 5.60 -3.16
N PRO A 58 -17.72 6.43 -3.46
CA PRO A 58 -19.13 6.06 -3.65
C PRO A 58 -19.52 5.65 -5.08
N ALA A 59 -18.66 5.87 -6.08
CA ALA A 59 -18.98 5.61 -7.49
C ALA A 59 -19.31 4.13 -7.76
N SER A 60 -18.60 3.21 -7.12
CA SER A 60 -18.80 1.76 -7.25
C SER A 60 -20.25 1.32 -7.03
N VAL A 61 -20.92 1.87 -6.02
CA VAL A 61 -22.33 1.56 -5.70
C VAL A 61 -23.22 1.96 -6.86
N PHE A 62 -23.09 3.18 -7.38
CA PHE A 62 -23.88 3.65 -8.53
C PHE A 62 -23.56 2.89 -9.81
N ALA A 63 -22.31 2.49 -10.01
CA ALA A 63 -21.90 1.70 -11.18
C ALA A 63 -22.65 0.36 -11.26
N LEU A 64 -22.92 -0.30 -10.12
CA LEU A 64 -23.71 -1.55 -10.09
C LEU A 64 -25.12 -1.36 -10.68
N ALA A 65 -25.77 -0.24 -10.37
CA ALA A 65 -27.06 0.10 -10.96
C ALA A 65 -26.92 0.53 -12.43
N GLY A 66 -25.81 1.20 -12.79
CA GLY A 66 -25.48 1.58 -14.16
C GLY A 66 -25.26 0.42 -15.12
N LEU A 67 -24.79 -0.75 -14.62
CA LEU A 67 -24.61 -1.96 -15.42
C LEU A 67 -25.92 -2.45 -16.06
N ARG A 68 -27.02 -2.39 -15.31
CA ARG A 68 -28.32 -2.96 -15.69
C ARG A 68 -29.21 -2.02 -16.52
N ARG A 69 -28.75 -0.81 -16.85
CA ARG A 69 -29.57 0.19 -17.56
C ARG A 69 -29.55 -0.04 -19.07
N GLY A 70 -30.66 0.35 -19.70
CA GLY A 70 -30.85 0.24 -21.16
C GLY A 70 -29.73 0.89 -21.96
N GLU A 71 -29.47 0.33 -23.14
CA GLU A 71 -28.48 0.86 -24.07
C GLU A 71 -28.82 2.32 -24.43
N PRO A 72 -27.85 3.25 -24.35
CA PRO A 72 -28.04 4.56 -24.95
C PRO A 72 -28.03 4.42 -26.47
N GLU A 73 -28.28 5.52 -27.16
CA GLU A 73 -28.19 5.59 -28.62
C GLU A 73 -26.86 6.20 -29.08
N GLY A 74 -26.53 5.97 -30.35
CA GLY A 74 -25.40 6.59 -31.05
C GLY A 74 -24.03 6.31 -30.43
N ALA A 75 -23.15 7.32 -30.45
CA ALA A 75 -21.77 7.21 -29.98
C ALA A 75 -21.65 6.80 -28.51
N LEU A 76 -22.62 7.16 -27.67
CA LEU A 76 -22.63 6.80 -26.25
C LEU A 76 -22.84 5.29 -26.05
N ALA A 77 -23.50 4.60 -26.98
CA ALA A 77 -23.68 3.15 -26.95
C ALA A 77 -22.35 2.43 -27.17
N VAL A 78 -21.62 2.88 -28.19
CA VAL A 78 -20.28 2.41 -28.49
C VAL A 78 -19.37 2.65 -27.29
N PHE A 79 -19.36 3.87 -26.74
CA PHE A 79 -18.53 4.21 -25.58
C PHE A 79 -18.88 3.37 -24.34
N ARG A 80 -20.17 3.15 -24.06
CA ARG A 80 -20.60 2.27 -22.96
C ARG A 80 -20.07 0.85 -23.14
N ARG A 81 -20.15 0.30 -24.36
CA ARG A 81 -19.61 -1.05 -24.66
C ARG A 81 -18.11 -1.11 -24.40
N TRP A 82 -17.34 -0.11 -24.81
CA TRP A 82 -15.91 -0.01 -24.48
C TRP A 82 -15.65 0.00 -22.97
N MET A 83 -16.43 0.77 -22.21
CA MET A 83 -16.29 0.82 -20.75
C MET A 83 -16.65 -0.52 -20.08
N LEU A 84 -17.68 -1.21 -20.56
CA LEU A 84 -18.05 -2.54 -20.06
C LEU A 84 -16.98 -3.59 -20.38
N LEU A 85 -16.46 -3.59 -21.62
CA LEU A 85 -15.36 -4.46 -22.02
C LEU A 85 -14.10 -4.18 -21.19
N LEU A 86 -13.75 -2.91 -21.00
CA LEU A 86 -12.61 -2.52 -20.18
C LEU A 86 -12.77 -3.00 -18.74
N LEU A 87 -13.93 -2.78 -18.13
CA LEU A 87 -14.22 -3.27 -16.77
C LEU A 87 -14.13 -4.79 -16.69
N GLY A 88 -14.76 -5.50 -17.63
CA GLY A 88 -14.77 -6.96 -17.68
C GLY A 88 -13.37 -7.55 -17.86
N VAL A 89 -12.58 -7.02 -18.79
CA VAL A 89 -11.20 -7.47 -19.04
C VAL A 89 -10.32 -7.21 -17.83
N VAL A 90 -10.35 -6.01 -17.26
CA VAL A 90 -9.53 -5.66 -16.08
C VAL A 90 -9.87 -6.57 -14.90
N VAL A 91 -11.16 -6.77 -14.60
CA VAL A 91 -11.58 -7.67 -13.53
C VAL A 91 -11.18 -9.11 -13.84
N ALA A 92 -11.40 -9.61 -15.06
CA ALA A 92 -11.05 -10.98 -15.41
C ALA A 92 -9.54 -11.25 -15.29
N VAL A 93 -8.71 -10.39 -15.87
CA VAL A 93 -7.24 -10.54 -15.84
C VAL A 93 -6.74 -10.55 -14.40
N PHE A 94 -7.12 -9.57 -13.59
CA PHE A 94 -6.62 -9.47 -12.21
C PHE A 94 -7.30 -10.44 -11.24
N SER A 95 -8.43 -11.07 -11.61
CA SER A 95 -8.98 -12.21 -10.88
C SER A 95 -8.16 -13.49 -11.11
N ILE A 96 -7.50 -13.64 -12.27
CA ILE A 96 -6.65 -14.80 -12.61
C ILE A 96 -5.21 -14.63 -12.13
N VAL A 97 -4.65 -13.42 -12.18
CA VAL A 97 -3.26 -13.16 -11.73
C VAL A 97 -3.09 -13.54 -10.25
N GLU A 98 -2.08 -14.36 -9.92
CA GLU A 98 -1.83 -14.85 -8.56
C GLU A 98 -1.41 -13.74 -7.58
N THR A 99 -0.65 -12.76 -8.07
CA THR A 99 -0.26 -11.59 -7.26
C THR A 99 -1.38 -10.55 -7.19
N LYS A 100 -1.98 -10.37 -6.02
CA LYS A 100 -3.10 -9.46 -5.73
C LYS A 100 -2.64 -8.20 -5.00
N ILE A 101 -2.33 -7.15 -5.76
CA ILE A 101 -1.99 -5.84 -5.20
C ILE A 101 -3.14 -4.87 -5.42
N LEU A 102 -3.54 -4.14 -4.37
CA LEU A 102 -4.73 -3.28 -4.33
C LEU A 102 -4.92 -2.41 -5.60
N HIS A 103 -3.86 -1.79 -6.09
CA HIS A 103 -3.93 -0.80 -7.17
C HIS A 103 -3.85 -1.39 -8.59
N TYR A 104 -3.65 -2.70 -8.75
CA TYR A 104 -3.51 -3.32 -10.08
C TYR A 104 -4.75 -3.15 -10.96
N SER A 105 -5.94 -3.22 -10.35
CA SER A 105 -7.21 -3.01 -11.05
C SER A 105 -7.59 -1.52 -11.21
N SER A 106 -6.68 -0.56 -11.00
CA SER A 106 -7.01 0.88 -11.01
C SER A 106 -7.52 1.38 -12.37
N LEU A 107 -7.19 0.71 -13.47
CA LEU A 107 -7.78 1.01 -14.78
C LEU A 107 -9.31 0.88 -14.80
N ALA A 108 -9.90 0.06 -13.90
CA ALA A 108 -11.35 -0.05 -13.74
C ALA A 108 -12.00 1.20 -13.11
N TYR A 109 -11.24 2.17 -12.59
CA TYR A 109 -11.80 3.40 -12.04
C TYR A 109 -12.52 4.22 -13.13
N PHE A 110 -12.01 4.21 -14.36
CA PHE A 110 -12.65 4.88 -15.51
C PHE A 110 -14.03 4.31 -15.85
N PRO A 111 -14.19 3.00 -16.13
CA PRO A 111 -15.51 2.47 -16.44
C PRO A 111 -16.46 2.53 -15.24
N ILE A 112 -15.98 2.37 -14.00
CA ILE A 112 -16.82 2.51 -12.80
C ILE A 112 -17.37 3.93 -12.67
N SER A 113 -16.51 4.95 -12.76
CA SER A 113 -16.95 6.35 -12.67
C SER A 113 -17.86 6.75 -13.82
N PHE A 114 -17.61 6.27 -15.04
CA PHE A 114 -18.50 6.47 -16.18
C PHE A 114 -19.90 5.88 -15.94
N LEU A 115 -19.99 4.62 -15.53
CA LEU A 115 -21.27 3.94 -15.27
C LEU A 115 -22.03 4.63 -14.12
N ALA A 116 -21.30 5.04 -13.09
CA ALA A 116 -21.85 5.79 -11.96
C ALA A 116 -22.42 7.14 -12.40
N ALA A 117 -21.66 7.93 -13.16
CA ALA A 117 -22.07 9.24 -13.64
C ALA A 117 -23.32 9.15 -14.52
N ARG A 118 -23.36 8.18 -15.45
CA ARG A 118 -24.54 7.93 -16.28
C ARG A 118 -25.77 7.59 -15.44
N TYR A 119 -25.62 6.72 -14.45
CA TYR A 119 -26.74 6.32 -13.58
C TYR A 119 -27.25 7.50 -12.74
N LEU A 120 -26.34 8.32 -12.20
CA LEU A 120 -26.69 9.51 -11.43
C LEU A 120 -27.35 10.58 -12.31
N HIS A 121 -26.90 10.76 -13.55
CA HIS A 121 -27.54 11.69 -14.50
C HIS A 121 -29.00 11.33 -14.74
N GLN A 122 -29.30 10.06 -15.05
CA GLN A 122 -30.67 9.59 -15.22
C GLN A 122 -31.51 9.71 -13.93
N THR A 123 -30.86 9.60 -12.78
CA THR A 123 -31.53 9.80 -11.47
C THR A 123 -31.90 11.26 -11.26
N LEU A 124 -31.00 12.18 -11.63
CA LEU A 124 -31.19 13.63 -11.53
C LEU A 124 -32.25 14.16 -12.49
N ASP A 125 -32.34 13.59 -13.69
CA ASP A 125 -33.37 13.92 -14.69
C ASP A 125 -34.76 13.35 -14.32
N GLY A 126 -34.87 12.65 -13.18
CA GLY A 126 -36.14 12.09 -12.70
C GLY A 126 -36.57 10.80 -13.40
N HIS A 127 -35.80 10.30 -14.37
CA HIS A 127 -36.11 9.04 -15.06
C HIS A 127 -36.14 7.84 -14.12
N THR A 128 -35.36 7.87 -13.03
CA THR A 128 -35.24 6.74 -12.09
C THR A 128 -35.01 7.22 -10.66
N ALA A 129 -35.46 6.44 -9.68
CA ALA A 129 -35.08 6.63 -8.27
C ALA A 129 -33.98 5.63 -7.87
N LEU A 130 -33.27 5.93 -6.77
CA LEU A 130 -32.33 5.01 -6.14
C LEU A 130 -33.10 3.83 -5.50
N PRO A 131 -32.84 2.58 -5.94
CA PRO A 131 -33.48 1.42 -5.34
C PRO A 131 -33.09 1.26 -3.87
N GLY A 132 -34.01 0.75 -3.05
CA GLY A 132 -33.78 0.55 -1.61
C GLY A 132 -32.53 -0.29 -1.31
N GLY A 133 -32.30 -1.37 -2.07
CA GLY A 133 -31.10 -2.20 -1.92
C GLY A 133 -29.80 -1.47 -2.25
N LEU A 134 -29.81 -0.55 -3.22
CA LEU A 134 -28.65 0.28 -3.56
C LEU A 134 -28.32 1.26 -2.44
N ARG A 135 -29.37 1.86 -1.84
CA ARG A 135 -29.24 2.76 -0.69
C ARG A 135 -28.72 2.02 0.53
N ALA A 136 -29.24 0.82 0.80
CA ALA A 136 -28.77 -0.03 1.90
C ALA A 136 -27.29 -0.42 1.71
N LEU A 137 -26.89 -0.79 0.49
CA LEU A 137 -25.48 -1.06 0.17
C LEU A 137 -24.60 0.18 0.35
N GLY A 138 -25.08 1.34 -0.11
CA GLY A 138 -24.39 2.63 0.06
C GLY A 138 -24.17 3.00 1.52
N TRP A 139 -25.21 2.83 2.34
CA TRP A 139 -25.14 2.97 3.80
C TRP A 139 -24.20 1.96 4.45
N GLY A 140 -24.23 0.69 4.03
CA GLY A 140 -23.37 -0.35 4.59
C GLY A 140 -21.89 -0.05 4.35
N ILE A 141 -21.50 0.20 3.10
CA ILE A 141 -20.10 0.46 2.73
C ILE A 141 -19.63 1.81 3.30
N GLY A 142 -20.40 2.88 3.05
CA GLY A 142 -20.05 4.22 3.52
C GLY A 142 -20.05 4.33 5.05
N GLY A 143 -21.00 3.65 5.70
CA GLY A 143 -21.08 3.52 7.14
C GLY A 143 -19.85 2.81 7.73
N LEU A 144 -19.48 1.66 7.17
CA LEU A 144 -18.28 0.92 7.60
C LEU A 144 -17.01 1.76 7.47
N ILE A 145 -16.80 2.41 6.32
CA ILE A 145 -15.64 3.28 6.09
C ILE A 145 -15.63 4.46 7.07
N GLY A 146 -16.76 5.17 7.19
CA GLY A 146 -16.86 6.33 8.05
C GLY A 146 -16.68 6.00 9.53
N LEU A 147 -17.23 4.88 9.99
CA LEU A 147 -17.04 4.37 11.35
C LEU A 147 -15.59 3.96 11.59
N ALA A 148 -14.95 3.27 10.64
CA ALA A 148 -13.54 2.90 10.77
C ALA A 148 -12.63 4.13 10.87
N LEU A 149 -12.89 5.17 10.07
CA LEU A 149 -12.16 6.44 10.15
C LEU A 149 -12.43 7.18 11.48
N ALA A 150 -13.69 7.23 11.92
CA ALA A 150 -14.07 7.90 13.17
C ALA A 150 -13.50 7.17 14.40
N ALA A 151 -13.42 5.85 14.35
CA ALA A 151 -12.91 5.01 15.43
C ALA A 151 -11.38 4.96 15.48
N MET A 152 -10.66 5.42 14.45
CA MET A 152 -9.21 5.33 14.41
C MET A 152 -8.51 5.93 15.64
N PRO A 153 -8.89 7.11 16.17
CA PRO A 153 -8.28 7.67 17.37
C PRO A 153 -8.48 6.80 18.62
N LEU A 154 -9.55 5.99 18.68
CA LEU A 154 -9.83 5.10 19.82
C LEU A 154 -8.74 4.05 20.01
N PHE A 155 -8.01 3.68 18.96
CA PHE A 155 -6.86 2.79 19.09
C PHE A 155 -5.82 3.31 20.07
N SER A 156 -5.61 4.64 20.14
CA SER A 156 -4.66 5.21 21.09
C SER A 156 -5.11 5.12 22.54
N HIS A 157 -6.43 5.14 22.78
CA HIS A 157 -7.01 5.08 24.10
C HIS A 157 -7.02 3.64 24.64
N PHE A 158 -7.37 2.67 23.79
CA PHE A 158 -7.51 1.27 24.19
C PHE A 158 -6.27 0.41 23.95
N LYS A 159 -5.16 0.98 23.45
CA LYS A 159 -3.97 0.17 23.11
C LYS A 159 -3.42 -0.61 24.30
N GLU A 160 -3.42 -0.01 25.49
CA GLU A 160 -2.91 -0.66 26.71
C GLU A 160 -3.78 -1.84 27.13
N ASP A 161 -5.11 -1.66 27.10
CA ASP A 161 -6.07 -2.73 27.37
C ASP A 161 -5.98 -3.86 26.33
N ILE A 162 -5.83 -3.53 25.05
CA ILE A 162 -5.67 -4.52 23.96
C ILE A 162 -4.38 -5.34 24.17
N LEU A 163 -3.29 -4.68 24.57
CA LEU A 163 -2.02 -5.34 24.87
C LEU A 163 -2.15 -6.22 26.14
N ALA A 164 -2.76 -5.70 27.20
CA ALA A 164 -2.98 -6.43 28.45
C ALA A 164 -3.90 -7.65 28.27
N ALA A 165 -4.91 -7.55 27.40
CA ALA A 165 -5.81 -8.64 27.08
C ALA A 165 -5.17 -9.74 26.21
N GLY A 166 -3.95 -9.53 25.71
CA GLY A 166 -3.22 -10.52 24.91
C GLY A 166 -3.87 -10.83 23.56
N TRP A 167 -4.69 -9.90 23.03
CA TRP A 167 -5.37 -10.09 21.75
C TRP A 167 -4.42 -10.11 20.55
N ILE A 168 -3.23 -9.50 20.71
CA ILE A 168 -2.21 -9.42 19.68
C ILE A 168 -1.10 -10.41 19.99
N ARG A 169 -1.08 -11.51 19.24
CA ARG A 169 -0.11 -12.61 19.43
C ARG A 169 1.24 -12.36 18.77
N ASP A 170 1.32 -11.49 17.77
CA ASP A 170 2.59 -11.18 17.09
C ASP A 170 3.39 -10.17 17.92
N PRO A 171 4.61 -10.53 18.41
CA PRO A 171 5.39 -9.64 19.26
C PRO A 171 5.82 -8.35 18.55
N PHE A 172 5.99 -8.40 17.23
CA PHE A 172 6.33 -7.21 16.45
C PHE A 172 5.16 -6.22 16.37
N ALA A 173 3.95 -6.71 16.08
CA ALA A 173 2.75 -5.89 16.10
C ALA A 173 2.44 -5.31 17.50
N ALA A 174 2.61 -6.13 18.55
CA ALA A 174 2.44 -5.66 19.93
C ALA A 174 3.43 -4.53 20.26
N ALA A 175 4.70 -4.69 19.90
CA ALA A 175 5.71 -3.68 20.13
C ALA A 175 5.52 -2.41 19.26
N ASN A 176 5.00 -2.52 18.04
CA ASN A 176 4.62 -1.35 17.23
C ASN A 176 3.56 -0.49 17.93
N LEU A 177 2.57 -1.11 18.58
CA LEU A 177 1.51 -0.38 19.30
C LEU A 177 2.01 0.40 20.51
N GLN A 178 3.21 0.10 21.02
CA GLN A 178 3.83 0.89 22.07
C GLN A 178 4.28 2.27 21.56
N ALA A 179 4.27 2.51 20.24
CA ALA A 179 4.54 3.81 19.67
C ALA A 179 3.71 4.93 20.33
N GLU A 180 4.40 5.99 20.74
CA GLU A 180 3.75 7.20 21.22
C GLU A 180 3.29 8.03 20.03
N VAL A 181 1.96 8.08 19.87
CA VAL A 181 1.32 8.84 18.81
C VAL A 181 0.38 9.84 19.45
N HIS A 182 0.65 11.13 19.22
CA HIS A 182 -0.18 12.19 19.74
C HIS A 182 -1.43 12.37 18.89
N TRP A 183 -2.60 12.24 19.52
CA TRP A 183 -3.91 12.55 18.95
C TRP A 183 -4.43 13.82 19.59
N GLN A 184 -4.90 14.75 18.77
CA GLN A 184 -5.45 16.04 19.22
C GLN A 184 -6.89 15.92 19.70
N GLY A 185 -7.54 14.78 19.45
CA GLY A 185 -8.87 14.46 19.92
C GLY A 185 -9.99 14.86 18.95
N TRP A 186 -9.70 15.58 17.85
CA TRP A 186 -10.71 15.96 16.85
C TRP A 186 -10.68 15.07 15.61
N GLU A 187 -9.69 14.19 15.45
CA GLU A 187 -9.48 13.40 14.23
C GLU A 187 -10.68 12.51 13.88
N PHE A 188 -11.49 12.13 14.87
CA PHE A 188 -12.73 11.37 14.67
C PHE A 188 -13.74 12.12 13.78
N LEU A 189 -13.68 13.47 13.75
CA LEU A 189 -14.54 14.31 12.92
C LEU A 189 -14.35 14.01 11.42
N ILE A 190 -13.18 13.54 10.99
CA ILE A 190 -12.94 13.15 9.59
C ILE A 190 -13.92 12.04 9.18
N GLY A 191 -14.06 11.01 10.03
CA GLY A 191 -15.02 9.94 9.82
C GLY A 191 -16.47 10.42 9.96
N LEU A 192 -16.77 11.30 10.93
CA LEU A 192 -18.14 11.82 11.10
C LEU A 192 -18.60 12.70 9.93
N VAL A 193 -17.72 13.53 9.35
CA VAL A 193 -18.04 14.32 8.16
C VAL A 193 -18.38 13.40 6.99
N PHE A 194 -17.60 12.33 6.80
CA PHE A 194 -17.88 11.32 5.78
C PHE A 194 -19.20 10.58 6.03
N LEU A 195 -19.46 10.15 7.27
CA LEU A 195 -20.73 9.55 7.66
C LEU A 195 -21.89 10.50 7.39
N GLY A 196 -21.76 11.78 7.74
CA GLY A 196 -22.77 12.80 7.46
C GLY A 196 -23.06 12.95 5.96
N ALA A 197 -22.02 12.95 5.13
CA ALA A 197 -22.15 13.02 3.67
C ALA A 197 -22.90 11.81 3.08
N VAL A 198 -22.50 10.60 3.49
CA VAL A 198 -23.14 9.34 3.10
C VAL A 198 -24.60 9.32 3.57
N SER A 199 -24.83 9.70 4.83
CA SER A 199 -26.15 9.72 5.45
C SER A 199 -27.10 10.64 4.72
N TRP A 200 -26.66 11.88 4.49
CA TRP A 200 -27.44 12.90 3.82
C TRP A 200 -27.78 12.53 2.38
N PHE A 201 -26.87 11.87 1.66
CA PHE A 201 -27.13 11.41 0.30
C PHE A 201 -28.14 10.25 0.27
N PHE A 202 -27.88 9.17 1.03
CA PHE A 202 -28.67 7.94 0.94
C PHE A 202 -29.97 7.97 1.76
N ALA A 203 -30.23 9.04 2.52
CA ALA A 203 -31.50 9.27 3.22
C ALA A 203 -32.70 9.38 2.27
N PHE A 204 -32.49 9.80 1.02
CA PHE A 204 -33.58 10.06 0.08
C PHE A 204 -33.47 9.21 -1.19
N PRO A 205 -34.59 8.69 -1.74
CA PRO A 205 -34.58 7.90 -2.96
C PRO A 205 -34.35 8.73 -4.22
N ARG A 206 -34.53 10.05 -4.17
CA ARG A 206 -34.32 10.98 -5.29
C ARG A 206 -33.36 12.09 -4.87
N PRO A 207 -32.03 11.87 -4.98
CA PRO A 207 -31.06 12.87 -4.60
C PRO A 207 -31.10 14.07 -5.55
N THR A 208 -30.84 15.24 -5.01
CA THR A 208 -30.63 16.49 -5.78
C THR A 208 -29.20 16.58 -6.28
N LEU A 209 -28.94 17.47 -7.25
CA LEU A 209 -27.58 17.76 -7.71
C LEU A 209 -26.67 18.23 -6.57
N ARG A 210 -27.23 18.96 -5.59
CA ARG A 210 -26.52 19.41 -4.39
C ARG A 210 -26.05 18.21 -3.55
N GLN A 211 -26.89 17.20 -3.38
CA GLN A 211 -26.51 15.97 -2.66
C GLN A 211 -25.45 15.17 -3.41
N VAL A 212 -25.58 15.01 -4.74
CA VAL A 212 -24.56 14.35 -5.57
C VAL A 212 -23.21 15.05 -5.43
N ARG A 213 -23.15 16.37 -5.65
CA ARG A 213 -21.93 17.17 -5.49
C ARG A 213 -21.39 17.05 -4.07
N GLY A 214 -22.25 17.18 -3.07
CA GLY A 214 -21.88 17.08 -1.67
C GLY A 214 -21.22 15.74 -1.33
N LEU A 215 -21.81 14.62 -1.76
CA LEU A 215 -21.26 13.30 -1.52
C LEU A 215 -19.83 13.18 -2.07
N PHE A 216 -19.61 13.56 -3.33
CA PHE A 216 -18.30 13.39 -3.97
C PHE A 216 -17.26 14.40 -3.46
N VAL A 217 -17.63 15.67 -3.25
CA VAL A 217 -16.73 16.68 -2.70
C VAL A 217 -16.32 16.34 -1.27
N LEU A 218 -17.28 15.99 -0.40
CA LEU A 218 -16.96 15.61 0.98
C LEU A 218 -16.20 14.28 1.04
N SER A 219 -16.42 13.34 0.12
CA SER A 219 -15.58 12.14 0.00
C SER A 219 -14.14 12.50 -0.36
N ALA A 220 -13.92 13.36 -1.35
CA ALA A 220 -12.58 13.80 -1.74
C ALA A 220 -11.86 14.54 -0.59
N LEU A 221 -12.56 15.44 0.09
CA LEU A 221 -12.04 16.14 1.27
C LEU A 221 -11.72 15.19 2.42
N THR A 222 -12.56 14.17 2.64
CA THR A 222 -12.30 13.12 3.64
C THR A 222 -11.02 12.35 3.30
N VAL A 223 -10.85 11.92 2.05
CA VAL A 223 -9.63 11.22 1.61
C VAL A 223 -8.40 12.09 1.81
N PHE A 224 -8.47 13.37 1.40
CA PHE A 224 -7.39 14.32 1.61
C PHE A 224 -7.05 14.48 3.11
N ALA A 225 -8.06 14.72 3.95
CA ALA A 225 -7.87 14.86 5.39
C ALA A 225 -7.31 13.57 6.03
N ALA A 226 -7.81 12.40 5.64
CA ALA A 226 -7.31 11.11 6.11
C ALA A 226 -5.82 10.91 5.73
N LEU A 227 -5.43 11.25 4.51
CA LEU A 227 -4.04 11.16 4.08
C LEU A 227 -3.13 12.17 4.80
N SER A 228 -3.61 13.39 5.03
CA SER A 228 -2.81 14.44 5.69
C SER A 228 -2.71 14.27 7.22
N VAL A 229 -3.74 13.69 7.85
CA VAL A 229 -3.86 13.64 9.32
C VAL A 229 -3.66 12.22 9.86
N LEU A 230 -4.38 11.25 9.28
CA LEU A 230 -4.39 9.88 9.80
C LEU A 230 -3.19 9.06 9.32
N ALA A 231 -2.81 9.18 8.04
CA ALA A 231 -1.71 8.39 7.48
C ALA A 231 -0.36 8.61 8.20
N PRO A 232 0.05 9.84 8.58
CA PRO A 232 1.26 10.04 9.38
C PRO A 232 1.20 9.36 10.75
N ARG A 233 0.02 9.24 11.36
CA ARG A 233 -0.16 8.56 12.65
C ARG A 233 -0.05 7.05 12.50
N VAL A 234 -0.62 6.49 11.44
CA VAL A 234 -0.44 5.07 11.08
C VAL A 234 1.04 4.78 10.79
N GLU A 235 1.72 5.67 10.08
CA GLU A 235 3.15 5.56 9.77
C GLU A 235 4.02 5.57 11.05
N ALA A 236 3.68 6.42 12.02
CA ALA A 236 4.34 6.49 13.34
C ALA A 236 4.37 5.13 14.06
N VAL A 237 3.25 4.40 13.99
CA VAL A 237 3.10 3.06 14.59
C VAL A 237 3.82 1.99 13.77
N THR A 238 3.76 2.08 12.44
CA THR A 238 4.09 0.94 11.58
C THR A 238 5.54 0.91 11.10
N GLN A 239 6.18 2.06 10.87
CA GLN A 239 7.48 2.11 10.21
C GLN A 239 8.40 3.27 10.59
N ARG A 240 7.91 4.33 11.25
CA ARG A 240 8.70 5.53 11.55
C ARG A 240 10.01 5.23 12.28
N ALA A 241 9.97 4.33 13.25
CA ALA A 241 11.15 3.98 14.03
C ALA A 241 12.32 3.50 13.15
N ALA A 242 12.03 2.70 12.12
CA ALA A 242 13.03 2.24 11.16
C ALA A 242 13.46 3.36 10.20
N ILE A 243 12.53 4.20 9.76
CA ILE A 243 12.80 5.34 8.87
C ILE A 243 13.78 6.32 9.53
N GLU A 244 13.51 6.75 10.76
CA GLU A 244 14.39 7.67 11.49
C GLU A 244 15.79 7.09 11.72
N PHE A 245 15.91 5.77 11.92
CA PHE A 245 17.22 5.11 12.00
C PHE A 245 17.95 5.10 10.65
N TYR A 246 17.24 4.97 9.53
CA TYR A 246 17.85 5.12 8.22
C TYR A 246 18.28 6.56 7.95
N GLU A 247 17.49 7.54 8.38
CA GLU A 247 17.80 8.96 8.23
C GLU A 247 19.01 9.38 9.07
N SER A 248 19.18 8.83 10.28
CA SER A 248 20.34 9.12 11.12
C SER A 248 21.66 8.59 10.54
N LEU A 249 21.60 7.69 9.56
CA LEU A 249 22.75 7.14 8.84
C LEU A 249 22.99 7.84 7.49
N GLN A 250 22.28 8.93 7.17
CA GLN A 250 22.54 9.71 5.97
C GLN A 250 23.98 10.26 5.97
N GLY A 251 24.69 10.09 4.85
CA GLY A 251 26.06 10.55 4.69
C GLY A 251 27.12 9.69 5.38
N ALA A 252 26.72 8.67 6.16
CA ALA A 252 27.68 7.73 6.74
C ALA A 252 28.26 6.81 5.67
N ASP A 253 29.58 6.62 5.66
CA ASP A 253 30.21 5.59 4.84
C ASP A 253 30.02 4.21 5.49
N ALA A 254 28.82 3.66 5.33
CA ALA A 254 28.42 2.41 5.94
C ALA A 254 27.47 1.58 5.07
N TYR A 255 27.47 0.27 5.32
CA TYR A 255 26.40 -0.59 4.83
C TYR A 255 25.18 -0.43 5.73
N VAL A 256 23.99 -0.50 5.12
CA VAL A 256 22.71 -0.39 5.82
C VAL A 256 21.79 -1.41 5.16
N TYR A 257 21.21 -2.32 5.93
CA TYR A 257 20.45 -3.43 5.35
C TYR A 257 19.36 -3.98 6.31
N PRO A 258 18.13 -4.25 5.82
CA PRO A 258 17.09 -4.88 6.64
C PRO A 258 17.30 -6.39 6.75
N LEU A 259 17.22 -6.93 7.97
CA LEU A 259 17.37 -8.35 8.25
C LEU A 259 16.01 -9.02 8.49
N GLY A 260 15.73 -10.06 7.69
CA GLY A 260 14.54 -10.89 7.85
C GLY A 260 13.26 -10.28 7.27
N PHE A 261 13.32 -9.13 6.60
CA PHE A 261 12.17 -8.59 5.87
C PHE A 261 12.63 -7.81 4.63
N LYS A 262 11.71 -7.64 3.68
CA LYS A 262 11.95 -6.85 2.47
C LYS A 262 11.55 -5.39 2.73
N SER A 263 12.45 -4.46 2.41
CA SER A 263 12.17 -3.02 2.43
C SER A 263 13.15 -2.32 1.51
N TYR A 264 12.71 -1.27 0.81
CA TYR A 264 13.58 -0.36 0.05
C TYR A 264 13.83 0.96 0.81
N ALA A 265 13.21 1.15 1.97
CA ALA A 265 13.34 2.36 2.78
C ALA A 265 14.80 2.65 3.15
N HIS A 266 15.55 1.61 3.50
CA HIS A 266 16.97 1.71 3.81
C HIS A 266 17.84 2.25 2.66
N LEU A 267 17.42 2.14 1.39
CA LEU A 267 18.14 2.72 0.26
C LEU A 267 17.75 4.20 0.08
N PHE A 268 16.45 4.48 0.14
CA PHE A 268 15.91 5.81 -0.08
C PHE A 268 16.30 6.77 1.05
N TYR A 269 16.03 6.41 2.31
CA TYR A 269 16.24 7.29 3.46
C TYR A 269 17.69 7.42 3.89
N THR A 270 18.59 6.53 3.47
CA THR A 270 20.05 6.74 3.63
C THR A 270 20.65 7.53 2.46
N ARG A 271 19.85 7.83 1.42
CA ARG A 271 20.27 8.49 0.17
C ARG A 271 21.40 7.75 -0.54
N LYS A 272 21.31 6.42 -0.60
CA LYS A 272 22.33 5.60 -1.24
C LYS A 272 22.32 5.76 -2.75
N GLY A 273 23.45 6.18 -3.31
CA GLY A 273 23.69 6.19 -4.75
C GLY A 273 24.11 4.81 -5.28
N PRO A 274 24.07 4.59 -6.62
CA PRO A 274 24.43 3.33 -7.26
C PRO A 274 25.81 2.76 -6.85
N GLU A 275 26.76 3.64 -6.56
CA GLU A 275 28.14 3.34 -6.14
C GLU A 275 28.25 2.71 -4.74
N THR A 276 27.22 2.86 -3.91
CA THR A 276 27.15 2.30 -2.54
C THR A 276 26.50 0.91 -2.49
N ALA A 277 26.14 0.36 -3.65
CA ALA A 277 25.70 -1.02 -3.79
C ALA A 277 26.80 -1.99 -3.30
N LEU A 278 26.41 -3.22 -2.95
CA LEU A 278 27.34 -4.26 -2.47
C LEU A 278 28.43 -4.67 -3.49
N LYS A 279 28.58 -3.97 -4.63
CA LYS A 279 29.56 -4.24 -5.70
C LYS A 279 29.61 -5.73 -6.10
N GLY A 280 28.45 -6.36 -6.19
CA GLY A 280 28.32 -7.78 -6.52
C GLY A 280 28.57 -8.75 -5.37
N ARG A 281 28.90 -8.27 -4.16
CA ARG A 281 29.01 -9.11 -2.96
C ARG A 281 27.62 -9.63 -2.55
N PRO A 282 27.52 -10.91 -2.13
CA PRO A 282 26.28 -11.47 -1.62
C PRO A 282 25.88 -10.77 -0.31
N LYS A 283 24.58 -10.76 0.01
CA LYS A 283 24.05 -10.07 1.19
C LYS A 283 24.61 -10.65 2.49
N GLU A 284 24.89 -11.95 2.48
CA GLU A 284 25.46 -12.74 3.56
C GLU A 284 26.87 -12.25 3.94
N TRP A 285 27.60 -11.65 3.00
CA TRP A 285 28.92 -11.06 3.27
C TRP A 285 28.85 -9.95 4.32
N LEU A 286 27.74 -9.22 4.42
CA LEU A 286 27.56 -8.21 5.46
C LEU A 286 27.59 -8.81 6.88
N LEU A 287 27.18 -10.07 7.03
CA LEU A 287 27.00 -10.73 8.31
C LEU A 287 28.23 -11.57 8.71
N SER A 288 28.91 -12.20 7.75
CA SER A 288 30.04 -13.11 8.02
C SER A 288 31.36 -12.71 7.35
N GLY A 289 31.32 -11.86 6.33
CA GLY A 289 32.50 -11.46 5.56
C GLY A 289 33.40 -10.47 6.30
N ALA A 290 34.62 -10.28 5.80
CA ALA A 290 35.53 -9.25 6.28
C ALA A 290 35.08 -7.88 5.78
N LEU A 291 34.47 -7.06 6.66
CA LEU A 291 33.96 -5.74 6.29
C LEU A 291 35.10 -4.74 6.08
N ASP A 292 34.96 -3.89 5.06
CA ASP A 292 35.80 -2.72 4.80
C ASP A 292 35.23 -1.44 5.45
N LYS A 293 33.95 -1.47 5.85
CA LYS A 293 33.27 -0.39 6.58
C LYS A 293 32.15 -0.92 7.47
N PRO A 294 31.69 -0.16 8.47
CA PRO A 294 30.63 -0.60 9.38
C PRO A 294 29.36 -1.01 8.63
N ALA A 295 28.67 -2.02 9.15
CA ALA A 295 27.37 -2.45 8.65
C ALA A 295 26.30 -2.26 9.73
N PHE A 296 25.27 -1.51 9.39
CA PHE A 296 24.10 -1.28 10.22
C PHE A 296 22.92 -2.10 9.71
N PHE A 297 22.13 -2.61 10.65
CA PHE A 297 20.99 -3.43 10.32
C PHE A 297 19.75 -3.04 11.11
N VAL A 298 18.60 -3.31 10.51
CA VAL A 298 17.31 -3.24 11.18
C VAL A 298 16.67 -4.61 11.10
N CYS A 299 16.26 -5.18 12.23
CA CYS A 299 15.49 -6.41 12.28
C CYS A 299 14.20 -6.21 13.10
N LYS A 300 13.27 -7.17 13.01
CA LYS A 300 12.08 -7.21 13.86
C LYS A 300 12.42 -7.91 15.17
N VAL A 301 11.86 -7.42 16.28
CA VAL A 301 12.14 -7.90 17.65
C VAL A 301 12.05 -9.43 17.78
N HIS A 302 11.05 -10.08 17.18
CA HIS A 302 10.86 -11.54 17.25
C HIS A 302 11.93 -12.36 16.49
N ARG A 303 12.88 -11.72 15.80
CA ARG A 303 13.97 -12.39 15.09
C ARG A 303 15.34 -12.10 15.68
N LEU A 304 15.41 -11.27 16.73
CA LEU A 304 16.67 -10.79 17.29
C LEU A 304 17.56 -11.95 17.74
N GLU A 305 17.03 -12.83 18.60
CA GLU A 305 17.78 -13.95 19.19
C GLU A 305 18.41 -14.84 18.11
N LYS A 306 17.62 -15.22 17.10
CA LYS A 306 18.11 -16.00 15.95
C LYS A 306 19.31 -15.36 15.26
N TYR A 307 19.34 -14.02 15.13
CA TYR A 307 20.45 -13.33 14.48
C TYR A 307 21.67 -13.22 15.38
N LEU A 308 21.48 -12.99 16.69
CA LEU A 308 22.61 -12.92 17.64
C LEU A 308 23.27 -14.29 17.84
N GLU A 309 22.49 -15.37 17.88
CA GLU A 309 23.02 -16.74 17.94
C GLU A 309 23.81 -17.10 16.68
N ALA A 310 23.31 -16.74 15.51
CA ALA A 310 23.96 -17.05 14.24
C ALA A 310 25.17 -16.16 13.95
N TYR A 311 25.18 -14.92 14.45
CA TYR A 311 26.21 -13.92 14.17
C TYR A 311 26.62 -13.16 15.45
N PRO A 312 27.55 -13.73 16.24
CA PRO A 312 27.99 -13.14 17.51
C PRO A 312 28.67 -11.76 17.38
N ASP A 313 29.16 -11.42 16.18
CA ASP A 313 29.78 -10.11 15.88
C ASP A 313 28.73 -8.97 15.77
N LEU A 314 27.43 -9.27 15.90
CA LEU A 314 26.36 -8.26 15.90
C LEU A 314 26.18 -7.62 17.28
N GLU A 315 26.26 -6.31 17.32
CA GLU A 315 26.03 -5.49 18.51
C GLU A 315 24.66 -4.82 18.44
N VAL A 316 23.90 -4.86 19.54
CA VAL A 316 22.61 -4.18 19.65
C VAL A 316 22.85 -2.71 20.03
N LEU A 317 22.41 -1.80 19.16
CA LEU A 317 22.47 -0.36 19.41
C LEU A 317 21.26 0.15 20.19
N GLY A 318 20.12 -0.54 20.05
CA GLY A 318 18.87 -0.18 20.71
C GLY A 318 17.66 -0.79 20.02
N SER A 319 16.48 -0.54 20.56
CA SER A 319 15.21 -0.98 20.00
C SER A 319 14.14 0.11 20.16
N ARG A 320 13.20 0.15 19.22
CA ARG A 320 12.06 1.07 19.26
C ARG A 320 10.91 0.55 18.42
N ASN A 321 9.71 0.56 18.98
CA ASN A 321 8.45 0.18 18.32
C ASN A 321 8.60 -1.10 17.51
N GLY A 322 9.06 -2.20 18.12
CA GLY A 322 9.22 -3.50 17.46
C GLY A 322 10.42 -3.65 16.52
N PHE A 323 11.14 -2.58 16.20
CA PHE A 323 12.40 -2.65 15.47
C PHE A 323 13.60 -2.70 16.40
N VAL A 324 14.63 -3.45 16.01
CA VAL A 324 15.92 -3.51 16.70
C VAL A 324 17.01 -3.07 15.74
N PHE A 325 17.88 -2.20 16.24
CA PHE A 325 18.98 -1.60 15.49
C PHE A 325 20.27 -2.30 15.87
N LEU A 326 21.01 -2.76 14.87
CA LEU A 326 22.22 -3.55 15.06
C LEU A 326 23.38 -2.93 14.31
N ARG A 327 24.60 -3.19 14.80
CA ARG A 327 25.86 -2.83 14.16
C ARG A 327 26.79 -4.01 14.09
N ARG A 328 27.59 -4.07 13.03
CA ARG A 328 28.78 -4.90 12.94
C ARG A 328 29.95 -4.01 12.51
N GLN A 329 31.03 -4.06 13.28
CA GLN A 329 32.25 -3.34 12.96
C GLN A 329 33.15 -4.17 12.05
N PRO A 330 33.97 -3.53 11.19
CA PRO A 330 35.16 -4.17 10.64
C PRO A 330 36.01 -4.73 11.76
N ARG A 331 36.57 -5.94 11.59
CA ARG A 331 37.59 -6.42 12.51
C ARG A 331 38.80 -5.52 12.34
N GLU A 332 39.26 -4.87 13.40
CA GLU A 332 40.54 -4.18 13.37
C GLU A 332 41.60 -5.19 12.93
N ALA A 333 42.37 -4.83 11.89
CA ALA A 333 43.56 -5.58 11.56
C ALA A 333 44.43 -5.55 12.81
N GLY A 334 44.55 -6.70 13.48
CA GLY A 334 45.21 -6.79 14.77
C GLY A 334 46.53 -6.03 14.74
N SER A 335 46.71 -5.16 15.73
CA SER A 335 48.04 -4.80 16.23
C SER A 335 48.86 -6.09 16.25
N GLY A 336 49.79 -6.20 15.29
CA GLY A 336 50.74 -7.29 15.27
C GLY A 336 51.37 -7.33 16.66
N GLN A 337 51.15 -8.42 17.38
CA GLN A 337 52.04 -8.80 18.44
C GLN A 337 53.42 -8.85 17.79
N GLY A 338 54.21 -7.81 18.06
CA GLY A 338 55.65 -7.91 17.98
C GLY A 338 56.04 -8.95 19.01
N GLU A 339 56.09 -10.21 18.60
CA GLU A 339 56.95 -11.19 19.24
C GLU A 339 58.38 -10.75 18.95
N GLY A 340 58.87 -9.85 19.80
CA GLY A 340 60.28 -9.71 20.05
C GLY A 340 60.72 -10.90 20.91
N ARG A 341 61.48 -11.81 20.32
CA ARG A 341 62.88 -12.11 20.71
C ARG A 341 63.46 -13.23 19.88
#